data_AF-A0A418FRJ5-F1
#
_entry.id   AF-A0A418FRJ5-F1
#
_cell.length_a   1.000
_cell.length_b   1.000
_cell.length_c   1.000
_cell.angle_alpha   90.00
_cell.angle_beta   90.00
_cell.angle_gamma   90.00
#
_symmetry.space_group_name_H-M   'P 1'
#
loop_
_entity.id
_entity.type
_entity.pdbx_description
1 polymer ?
#
loop_
_entity_poly.entity_id
_entity_poly.type
_entity_poly.pdbx_seq_one_letter_code
_entity_poly.pdbx_strand_id
1 'polypeptide(L)'
;MDDDEIDPLDAFMAGIEAQVVQERTVHRAPAVMERCSFEEEVKESKIAIGKAATATDPQPTQVFEEDVEEWNRVNKNQDMEELAPLDHSTVSYESFRKVFYKPTTTHTASEVIQLWRELNTRVELRPGDADVAPIQSFMQAGFSRQILALLMKHGLEAPTPIQSQAFPLAMSGRDIIGIAQTGSGKTLAFLLPMMVHIMDQRFLEKDEGPIAVILSPTRELAHQIYIEAKKFSMDANCAAIYGGAGNKWDQIQSIRKGSEIVVATPGRLMEHLRKRVIKNLHRVTYVVLDEADRMFEMGFESQLRSILGQIRPDRQTLLFSATFRRRIEMLARDVLTNPVKIIVGTVGQANDEIKQMAVVLPTKEAKWNWLLHTLPKLTEEGKLLIFIGSKAGVDQLAASLNGLGDVYPCVSLHGDKSQFDRADALRRFKSGKCPILVATDVAARGLDIKDVKNVVNYEVAKNIDTHVHRIGRTGRMGVDGVSPGTAYTVLTPKDYEFAGHLVNNMDLSNQPVRFACKTCTLHL
;
A
#
# COMPACT_ATOMS: atom_id res chain seq x y z
N MET A 1 25.98 -70.05 -17.05
CA MET A 1 24.56 -69.69 -16.94
C MET A 1 24.35 -69.40 -15.49
N ASP A 2 24.51 -68.13 -15.15
CA ASP A 2 24.00 -67.44 -13.98
C ASP A 2 23.96 -65.99 -14.49
N ASP A 3 22.77 -65.42 -14.62
CA ASP A 3 22.57 -64.12 -15.28
C ASP A 3 22.48 -63.03 -14.20
N ASP A 4 23.41 -62.06 -14.24
CA ASP A 4 23.39 -60.90 -13.34
C ASP A 4 22.25 -59.95 -13.75
N GLU A 5 21.05 -60.20 -13.22
CA GLU A 5 19.85 -59.38 -13.45
C GLU A 5 19.99 -58.02 -12.76
N ILE A 6 20.19 -56.96 -13.57
CA ILE A 6 20.48 -55.59 -13.11
C ILE A 6 19.26 -54.99 -12.40
N ASP A 7 19.46 -54.38 -11.24
CA ASP A 7 18.39 -53.72 -10.46
C ASP A 7 17.71 -52.61 -11.31
N PRO A 8 16.37 -52.66 -11.47
CA PRO A 8 15.62 -51.62 -12.19
C PRO A 8 15.83 -50.19 -11.66
N LEU A 9 16.19 -50.04 -10.37
CA LEU A 9 16.47 -48.74 -9.77
C LEU A 9 17.83 -48.18 -10.21
N ASP A 10 18.87 -49.02 -10.28
CA ASP A 10 20.19 -48.61 -10.76
C ASP A 10 20.16 -48.27 -12.26
N ALA A 11 19.42 -49.06 -13.05
CA ALA A 11 19.16 -48.76 -14.46
C ALA A 11 18.42 -47.41 -14.66
N PHE A 12 17.48 -47.08 -13.76
CA PHE A 12 16.77 -45.80 -13.79
C PHE A 12 17.66 -44.62 -13.37
N MET A 13 18.45 -44.78 -12.31
CA MET A 13 19.39 -43.75 -11.83
C MET A 13 20.48 -43.44 -12.86
N ALA A 14 21.05 -44.45 -13.50
CA ALA A 14 22.01 -44.27 -14.59
C ALA A 14 21.42 -43.49 -15.79
N GLY A 15 20.12 -43.69 -16.08
CA GLY A 15 19.40 -42.92 -17.10
C GLY A 15 19.28 -41.42 -16.77
N ILE A 16 19.03 -41.09 -15.49
CA ILE A 16 18.97 -39.70 -15.03
C ILE A 16 20.36 -39.04 -15.07
N GLU A 17 21.41 -39.73 -14.62
CA GLU A 17 22.77 -39.18 -14.68
C GLU A 17 23.23 -38.93 -16.14
N ALA A 18 22.89 -39.83 -17.06
CA ALA A 18 23.14 -39.63 -18.50
C ALA A 18 22.44 -38.37 -19.05
N GLN A 19 21.16 -38.13 -18.70
CA GLN A 19 20.45 -36.91 -19.10
C GLN A 19 21.10 -35.64 -18.53
N VAL A 20 21.47 -35.64 -17.23
CA VAL A 20 22.10 -34.49 -16.57
C VAL A 20 23.48 -34.17 -17.17
N VAL A 21 24.24 -35.18 -17.61
CA VAL A 21 25.48 -34.97 -18.37
C VAL A 21 25.18 -34.40 -19.76
N GLN A 22 24.16 -34.92 -20.45
CA GLN A 22 23.81 -34.48 -21.80
C GLN A 22 23.36 -33.01 -21.83
N GLU A 23 22.47 -32.59 -20.94
CA GLU A 23 22.07 -31.16 -20.82
C GLU A 23 23.25 -30.24 -20.50
N ARG A 24 24.17 -30.66 -19.62
CA ARG A 24 25.40 -29.91 -19.29
C ARG A 24 26.34 -29.72 -20.48
N THR A 25 26.28 -30.56 -21.51
CA THR A 25 27.14 -30.41 -22.72
C THR A 25 26.56 -29.48 -23.79
N VAL A 26 25.26 -29.20 -23.79
CA VAL A 26 24.59 -28.40 -24.83
C VAL A 26 24.75 -26.88 -24.64
N HIS A 27 25.28 -26.42 -23.51
CA HIS A 27 25.44 -24.99 -23.17
C HIS A 27 26.91 -24.54 -23.03
N ARG A 28 27.77 -24.86 -24.01
CA ARG A 28 29.16 -24.36 -24.02
C ARG A 28 29.80 -24.14 -25.39
N ALA A 29 29.43 -23.06 -26.07
CA ALA A 29 30.26 -22.36 -27.07
C ALA A 29 30.17 -20.83 -26.83
N PRO A 30 31.26 -20.04 -27.03
CA PRO A 30 31.36 -18.73 -26.39
C PRO A 30 31.09 -17.52 -27.31
N ALA A 31 30.64 -16.43 -26.68
CA ALA A 31 30.83 -15.06 -27.15
C ALA A 31 31.36 -14.20 -25.99
N VAL A 32 32.27 -13.27 -26.26
CA VAL A 32 33.03 -12.54 -25.24
C VAL A 32 32.30 -11.26 -24.82
N MET A 33 32.14 -11.04 -23.52
CA MET A 33 31.99 -9.69 -22.97
C MET A 33 32.64 -9.59 -21.59
N GLU A 34 33.26 -8.45 -21.34
CA GLU A 34 34.22 -8.22 -20.26
C GLU A 34 33.52 -8.00 -18.90
N ARG A 35 34.08 -8.59 -17.83
CA ARG A 35 33.60 -8.38 -16.45
C ARG A 35 34.73 -7.85 -15.57
N CYS A 36 34.68 -6.57 -15.24
CA CYS A 36 35.46 -6.04 -14.12
C CYS A 36 34.88 -6.58 -12.81
N SER A 37 35.69 -7.32 -12.05
CA SER A 37 35.40 -7.71 -10.68
C SER A 37 35.54 -6.52 -9.74
N PHE A 38 34.59 -6.35 -8.81
CA PHE A 38 34.74 -5.49 -7.64
C PHE A 38 34.70 -6.36 -6.39
N GLU A 39 35.82 -6.41 -5.68
CA GLU A 39 35.93 -6.99 -4.34
C GLU A 39 35.93 -5.84 -3.34
N GLU A 40 35.06 -5.86 -2.33
CA GLU A 40 34.98 -4.79 -1.33
C GLU A 40 35.98 -5.03 -0.18
N GLU A 41 37.13 -4.34 -0.21
CA GLU A 41 37.99 -4.23 0.97
C GLU A 41 37.32 -3.39 2.06
N VAL A 42 36.99 -4.01 3.20
CA VAL A 42 36.63 -3.28 4.42
C VAL A 42 37.89 -2.73 5.09
N LYS A 43 38.07 -1.41 5.08
CA LYS A 43 39.13 -0.71 5.83
C LYS A 43 38.55 0.29 6.83
N GLU A 44 38.56 -0.10 8.11
CA GLU A 44 38.36 0.85 9.21
C GLU A 44 39.41 1.97 9.15
N SER A 45 39.01 3.21 9.42
CA SER A 45 39.93 4.35 9.55
C SER A 45 39.55 5.21 10.75
N LYS A 46 40.20 4.99 11.88
CA LYS A 46 40.09 5.83 13.08
C LYS A 46 40.99 7.06 12.92
N ILE A 47 40.40 8.26 12.87
CA ILE A 47 41.13 9.54 12.90
C ILE A 47 40.62 10.37 14.08
N ALA A 48 41.54 11.06 14.76
CA ALA A 48 41.32 11.67 16.06
C ALA A 48 40.68 13.06 16.01
N ILE A 49 40.10 13.47 17.14
CA ILE A 49 39.45 14.77 17.33
C ILE A 49 40.51 15.89 17.46
N GLY A 50 40.46 16.90 16.60
CA GLY A 50 41.22 18.15 16.71
C GLY A 50 40.29 19.36 16.69
N LYS A 51 40.52 20.34 17.58
CA LYS A 51 39.74 21.59 17.64
C LYS A 51 40.40 22.71 16.83
N ALA A 52 39.63 23.34 15.94
CA ALA A 52 39.86 24.70 15.45
C ALA A 52 38.49 25.32 15.10
N ALA A 53 38.38 26.65 15.10
CA ALA A 53 37.11 27.35 14.87
C ALA A 53 37.28 28.68 14.14
N THR A 54 36.45 28.90 13.11
CA THR A 54 36.06 30.18 12.50
C THR A 54 34.75 29.94 11.73
N ALA A 55 34.00 30.98 11.38
CA ALA A 55 32.61 30.86 10.90
C ALA A 55 32.32 31.71 9.66
N THR A 56 31.37 31.25 8.82
CA THR A 56 30.41 32.09 8.07
C THR A 56 29.22 31.26 7.51
N ASP A 57 28.12 31.98 7.27
CA ASP A 57 26.89 31.67 6.51
C ASP A 57 25.90 30.55 6.95
N PRO A 58 24.57 30.79 6.83
CA PRO A 58 23.51 29.85 7.19
C PRO A 58 23.08 28.94 6.02
N GLN A 59 22.95 27.64 6.29
CA GLN A 59 22.40 26.66 5.32
C GLN A 59 20.87 26.51 5.48
N PRO A 60 20.12 26.27 4.38
CA PRO A 60 18.66 26.08 4.44
C PRO A 60 18.30 24.69 5.00
N THR A 61 17.48 24.65 6.05
CA THR A 61 17.04 23.41 6.70
C THR A 61 15.99 22.65 5.87
N GLN A 62 16.10 21.32 5.90
CA GLN A 62 15.22 20.44 5.13
C GLN A 62 13.96 20.07 5.93
N VAL A 63 12.87 20.83 5.76
CA VAL A 63 11.57 20.53 6.40
C VAL A 63 10.85 19.30 5.77
N PHE A 64 11.61 18.41 5.10
CA PHE A 64 11.20 17.02 4.86
C PHE A 64 11.85 15.98 5.75
N GLU A 65 12.88 16.38 6.47
CA GLU A 65 13.33 15.63 7.60
C GLU A 65 12.36 15.92 8.76
N GLU A 66 12.05 17.16 9.13
CA GLU A 66 11.38 17.51 10.41
C GLU A 66 10.12 16.70 10.86
N ASP A 67 9.15 16.29 10.05
CA ASP A 67 8.03 15.41 10.52
C ASP A 67 8.54 13.99 10.94
N VAL A 68 9.70 13.58 10.40
CA VAL A 68 10.43 12.31 10.62
C VAL A 68 11.71 12.51 11.45
N GLU A 69 12.28 13.72 11.49
CA GLU A 69 13.46 14.11 12.26
C GLU A 69 13.13 14.82 13.56
N GLU A 70 11.94 15.37 13.77
CA GLU A 70 11.44 15.63 15.13
C GLU A 70 11.12 14.27 15.76
N TRP A 71 10.46 13.37 15.04
CA TRP A 71 10.29 11.98 15.48
C TRP A 71 11.64 11.29 15.74
N ASN A 72 12.61 11.37 14.83
CA ASN A 72 13.96 10.83 15.04
C ASN A 72 14.85 11.70 15.95
N ARG A 73 14.52 12.94 16.36
CA ARG A 73 15.28 13.71 17.36
C ARG A 73 14.76 13.48 18.76
N VAL A 74 13.43 13.46 18.92
CA VAL A 74 12.76 12.97 20.13
C VAL A 74 13.16 11.52 20.40
N ASN A 75 13.34 10.70 19.35
CA ASN A 75 13.81 9.33 19.47
C ASN A 75 15.35 9.13 19.33
N LYS A 76 16.16 10.13 18.92
CA LYS A 76 17.65 9.97 18.90
C LYS A 76 18.24 9.82 20.30
N ASN A 77 17.49 10.27 21.32
CA ASN A 77 17.78 10.05 22.75
C ASN A 77 16.71 9.18 23.44
N GLN A 78 15.89 8.46 22.67
CA GLN A 78 15.11 7.32 23.16
C GLN A 78 15.37 6.15 22.23
N ASP A 79 16.33 5.29 22.61
CA ASP A 79 16.36 3.91 22.14
C ASP A 79 14.94 3.36 22.31
N MET A 80 14.21 3.20 21.21
CA MET A 80 12.76 3.08 21.26
C MET A 80 12.40 1.61 21.52
N GLU A 81 12.81 1.12 22.70
CA GLU A 81 12.90 -0.26 23.17
C GLU A 81 11.91 -1.22 22.50
N GLU A 82 12.39 -2.12 21.66
CA GLU A 82 11.57 -3.16 21.05
C GLU A 82 10.78 -3.93 22.12
N LEU A 83 9.57 -4.37 21.76
CA LEU A 83 8.72 -5.09 22.71
C LEU A 83 9.41 -6.42 23.06
N ALA A 84 9.75 -6.60 24.34
CA ALA A 84 10.44 -7.79 24.83
C ALA A 84 9.79 -9.07 24.27
N PRO A 85 10.56 -9.95 23.57
CA PRO A 85 9.99 -11.09 22.86
C PRO A 85 9.09 -11.95 23.75
N LEU A 86 7.88 -12.26 23.26
CA LEU A 86 6.94 -13.09 23.98
C LEU A 86 7.23 -14.57 23.69
N ASP A 87 7.58 -15.33 24.72
CA ASP A 87 7.64 -16.79 24.60
C ASP A 87 6.20 -17.35 24.53
N HIS A 88 5.73 -17.55 23.31
CA HIS A 88 4.42 -18.12 23.01
C HIS A 88 4.19 -19.52 23.61
N SER A 89 5.23 -20.27 24.00
CA SER A 89 5.07 -21.56 24.67
C SER A 89 4.56 -21.43 26.11
N THR A 90 4.76 -20.26 26.73
CA THR A 90 4.30 -19.95 28.09
C THR A 90 2.85 -19.46 28.16
N VAL A 91 2.21 -19.20 27.01
CA VAL A 91 0.87 -18.61 26.93
C VAL A 91 -0.15 -19.65 26.49
N SER A 92 -1.12 -19.94 27.35
CA SER A 92 -2.28 -20.75 26.97
C SER A 92 -3.17 -19.95 26.02
N TYR A 93 -3.41 -20.50 24.83
CA TYR A 93 -4.23 -19.87 23.79
C TYR A 93 -5.52 -20.66 23.54
N GLU A 94 -6.66 -19.98 23.59
CA GLU A 94 -7.96 -20.56 23.21
C GLU A 94 -7.99 -20.97 21.75
N SER A 95 -8.59 -22.12 21.45
CA SER A 95 -8.91 -22.55 20.09
C SER A 95 -9.94 -21.63 19.45
N PHE A 96 -9.71 -21.24 18.19
CA PHE A 96 -10.66 -20.46 17.40
C PHE A 96 -10.83 -21.07 16.01
N ARG A 97 -11.96 -20.77 15.38
CA ARG A 97 -12.26 -21.22 14.02
C ARG A 97 -11.69 -20.25 12.99
N LYS A 98 -11.15 -20.79 11.89
CA LYS A 98 -10.72 -20.02 10.70
C LYS A 98 -11.54 -20.31 9.44
N VAL A 99 -12.17 -21.50 9.37
CA VAL A 99 -12.79 -22.01 8.14
C VAL A 99 -14.30 -21.81 8.19
N PHE A 100 -14.73 -20.75 7.51
CA PHE A 100 -16.10 -20.28 7.37
C PHE A 100 -16.68 -20.56 5.98
N TYR A 101 -15.85 -20.52 4.95
CA TYR A 101 -16.26 -20.68 3.56
C TYR A 101 -16.85 -22.06 3.30
N LYS A 102 -17.92 -22.07 2.51
CA LYS A 102 -18.52 -23.27 1.93
C LYS A 102 -18.93 -22.90 0.49
N PRO A 103 -18.23 -23.41 -0.55
CA PRO A 103 -18.54 -23.04 -1.92
C PRO A 103 -19.97 -23.47 -2.27
N THR A 104 -20.76 -22.54 -2.84
CA THR A 104 -22.14 -22.82 -3.28
C THR A 104 -22.17 -23.66 -4.56
N THR A 105 -21.12 -23.56 -5.38
CA THR A 105 -20.92 -24.30 -6.63
C THR A 105 -19.50 -24.84 -6.70
N THR A 106 -19.38 -26.12 -7.07
CA THR A 106 -18.10 -26.72 -7.46
C THR A 106 -17.73 -26.21 -8.86
N HIS A 107 -16.45 -25.87 -9.06
CA HIS A 107 -15.92 -25.43 -10.35
C HIS A 107 -14.76 -26.35 -10.75
N THR A 108 -14.60 -26.61 -12.05
CA THR A 108 -13.40 -27.25 -12.60
C THR A 108 -12.23 -26.27 -12.64
N ALA A 109 -10.99 -26.78 -12.64
CA ALA A 109 -9.79 -25.93 -12.77
C ALA A 109 -9.84 -25.06 -14.06
N SER A 110 -10.41 -25.59 -15.14
CA SER A 110 -10.67 -24.84 -16.39
C SER A 110 -11.59 -23.64 -16.20
N GLU A 111 -12.68 -23.78 -15.45
CA GLU A 111 -13.60 -22.68 -15.15
C GLU A 111 -12.97 -21.66 -14.19
N VAL A 112 -12.20 -22.10 -13.18
CA VAL A 112 -11.45 -21.19 -12.30
C VAL A 112 -10.43 -20.37 -13.07
N ILE A 113 -9.67 -20.99 -13.98
CA ILE A 113 -8.71 -20.31 -14.85
C ILE A 113 -9.41 -19.33 -15.81
N GLN A 114 -10.64 -19.63 -16.27
CA GLN A 114 -11.44 -18.70 -17.06
C GLN A 114 -11.89 -17.50 -16.23
N LEU A 115 -12.48 -17.72 -15.04
CA LEU A 115 -12.92 -16.64 -14.14
C LEU A 115 -11.75 -15.72 -13.74
N TRP A 116 -10.56 -16.28 -13.52
CA TRP A 116 -9.34 -15.50 -13.29
C TRP A 116 -8.96 -14.59 -14.46
N ARG A 117 -9.09 -15.06 -15.71
CA ARG A 117 -8.87 -14.21 -16.90
C ARG A 117 -9.92 -13.11 -17.02
N GLU A 118 -11.19 -13.44 -16.81
CA GLU A 118 -12.32 -12.48 -16.85
C GLU A 118 -12.18 -11.39 -15.79
N LEU A 119 -11.69 -11.74 -14.61
CA LEU A 119 -11.42 -10.81 -13.50
C LEU A 119 -10.04 -10.10 -13.60
N ASN A 120 -9.27 -10.29 -14.68
CA ASN A 120 -7.88 -9.82 -14.82
C ASN A 120 -7.05 -10.09 -13.54
N THR A 121 -7.18 -11.31 -13.02
CA THR A 121 -6.66 -11.73 -11.72
C THR A 121 -5.74 -12.94 -11.90
N ARG A 122 -4.56 -12.89 -11.30
CA ARG A 122 -3.60 -14.00 -11.22
C ARG A 122 -3.50 -14.46 -9.76
N VAL A 123 -3.68 -15.75 -9.53
CA VAL A 123 -3.51 -16.37 -8.21
C VAL A 123 -2.28 -17.26 -8.23
N GLU A 124 -1.48 -17.16 -7.17
CA GLU A 124 -0.28 -17.96 -6.95
C GLU A 124 -0.48 -18.76 -5.65
N LEU A 125 -0.63 -20.06 -5.82
CA LEU A 125 -0.81 -21.09 -4.79
C LEU A 125 0.50 -21.87 -4.60
N ARG A 126 0.65 -22.62 -3.50
CA ARG A 126 1.76 -23.59 -3.39
C ARG A 126 1.43 -24.85 -4.20
N PRO A 127 2.44 -25.57 -4.74
CA PRO A 127 2.20 -26.88 -5.36
C PRO A 127 1.47 -27.81 -4.41
N GLY A 128 0.33 -28.36 -4.85
CA GLY A 128 -0.54 -29.24 -4.06
C GLY A 128 -1.64 -28.55 -3.24
N ASP A 129 -1.68 -27.21 -3.17
CA ASP A 129 -2.88 -26.49 -2.72
C ASP A 129 -4.00 -26.65 -3.77
N ALA A 130 -5.25 -26.78 -3.32
CA ALA A 130 -6.41 -26.80 -4.20
C ALA A 130 -6.84 -25.38 -4.62
N ASP A 131 -7.31 -25.24 -5.87
CA ASP A 131 -7.88 -23.99 -6.38
C ASP A 131 -9.13 -23.57 -5.61
N VAL A 132 -9.21 -22.30 -5.22
CA VAL A 132 -10.38 -21.69 -4.60
C VAL A 132 -10.99 -20.71 -5.59
N ALA A 133 -12.11 -21.10 -6.19
CA ALA A 133 -12.82 -20.31 -7.19
C ALA A 133 -13.17 -18.89 -6.68
N PRO A 134 -12.99 -17.84 -7.49
CA PRO A 134 -13.45 -16.50 -7.15
C PRO A 134 -14.99 -16.43 -7.17
N ILE A 135 -15.56 -15.59 -6.32
CA ILE A 135 -17.00 -15.33 -6.32
C ILE A 135 -17.39 -14.21 -7.29
N GLN A 136 -18.51 -14.40 -8.00
CA GLN A 136 -19.12 -13.42 -8.90
C GLN A 136 -20.19 -12.56 -8.19
N SER A 137 -20.70 -13.00 -7.03
CA SER A 137 -21.70 -12.27 -6.24
C SER A 137 -21.46 -12.43 -4.74
N PHE A 138 -21.78 -11.40 -3.95
CA PHE A 138 -21.70 -11.46 -2.48
C PHE A 138 -22.52 -12.61 -1.86
N MET A 139 -23.57 -13.09 -2.55
CA MET A 139 -24.36 -14.26 -2.12
C MET A 139 -23.53 -15.55 -2.06
N GLN A 140 -22.51 -15.70 -2.91
CA GLN A 140 -21.62 -16.86 -2.94
C GLN A 140 -20.54 -16.81 -1.84
N ALA A 141 -20.36 -15.67 -1.16
CA ALA A 141 -19.35 -15.52 -0.09
C ALA A 141 -19.68 -16.31 1.19
N GLY A 142 -20.93 -16.74 1.37
CA GLY A 142 -21.42 -17.30 2.63
C GLY A 142 -21.66 -16.26 3.73
N PHE A 143 -21.77 -14.97 3.40
CA PHE A 143 -22.04 -13.90 4.36
C PHE A 143 -23.43 -14.01 5.01
N SER A 144 -23.55 -13.51 6.26
CA SER A 144 -24.82 -13.48 6.98
C SER A 144 -25.83 -12.51 6.36
N ARG A 145 -27.13 -12.71 6.64
CA ARG A 145 -28.19 -11.78 6.20
C ARG A 145 -27.96 -10.34 6.69
N GLN A 146 -27.31 -10.15 7.84
CA GLN A 146 -26.94 -8.82 8.35
C GLN A 146 -25.85 -8.16 7.49
N ILE A 147 -24.79 -8.89 7.15
CA ILE A 147 -23.72 -8.38 6.27
C ILE A 147 -24.27 -8.07 4.87
N LEU A 148 -25.11 -8.95 4.31
CA LEU A 148 -25.76 -8.74 3.01
C LEU A 148 -26.68 -7.51 3.02
N ALA A 149 -27.44 -7.29 4.09
CA ALA A 149 -28.26 -6.08 4.26
C ALA A 149 -27.41 -4.80 4.40
N LEU A 150 -26.24 -4.87 5.05
CA LEU A 150 -25.30 -3.75 5.14
C LEU A 150 -24.65 -3.42 3.79
N LEU A 151 -24.32 -4.43 2.98
CA LEU A 151 -23.83 -4.25 1.60
C LEU A 151 -24.88 -3.52 0.74
N MET A 152 -26.14 -4.00 0.74
CA MET A 152 -27.25 -3.35 0.04
C MET A 152 -27.48 -1.91 0.53
N LYS A 153 -27.49 -1.68 1.85
CA LYS A 153 -27.63 -0.35 2.47
C LYS A 153 -26.53 0.62 2.05
N HIS A 154 -25.35 0.13 1.68
CA HIS A 154 -24.21 0.94 1.23
C HIS A 154 -24.01 0.95 -0.29
N GLY A 155 -24.98 0.45 -1.07
CA GLY A 155 -24.94 0.51 -2.55
C GLY A 155 -23.91 -0.44 -3.18
N LEU A 156 -23.55 -1.52 -2.49
CA LEU A 156 -22.55 -2.48 -2.95
C LEU A 156 -23.26 -3.67 -3.63
N GLU A 157 -23.37 -3.60 -4.96
CA GLU A 157 -24.13 -4.56 -5.77
C GLU A 157 -23.34 -5.85 -6.09
N ALA A 158 -22.06 -5.72 -6.44
CA ALA A 158 -21.17 -6.83 -6.82
C ALA A 158 -19.78 -6.68 -6.18
N PRO A 159 -19.05 -7.80 -5.93
CA PRO A 159 -17.67 -7.76 -5.47
C PRO A 159 -16.72 -7.24 -6.57
N THR A 160 -15.70 -6.47 -6.18
CA THR A 160 -14.60 -6.12 -7.10
C THR A 160 -13.65 -7.31 -7.31
N PRO A 161 -12.81 -7.37 -8.36
CA PRO A 161 -11.94 -8.53 -8.62
C PRO A 161 -11.06 -8.99 -7.44
N ILE A 162 -10.48 -8.05 -6.68
CA ILE A 162 -9.69 -8.39 -5.47
C ILE A 162 -10.59 -8.96 -4.36
N GLN A 163 -11.83 -8.49 -4.24
CA GLN A 163 -12.82 -9.01 -3.29
C GLN A 163 -13.31 -10.40 -3.70
N SER A 164 -13.63 -10.59 -4.99
CA SER A 164 -14.04 -11.85 -5.59
C SER A 164 -13.12 -13.01 -5.23
N GLN A 165 -11.81 -12.78 -5.27
CA GLN A 165 -10.82 -13.81 -4.92
C GLN A 165 -10.43 -13.81 -3.44
N ALA A 166 -10.34 -12.65 -2.78
CA ALA A 166 -9.91 -12.58 -1.38
C ALA A 166 -10.97 -13.09 -0.39
N PHE A 167 -12.26 -12.86 -0.63
CA PHE A 167 -13.31 -13.35 0.27
C PHE A 167 -13.29 -14.87 0.46
N PRO A 168 -13.37 -15.72 -0.59
CA PRO A 168 -13.41 -17.17 -0.39
C PRO A 168 -12.09 -17.71 0.19
N LEU A 169 -10.94 -17.10 -0.11
CA LEU A 169 -9.64 -17.46 0.48
C LEU A 169 -9.55 -17.09 1.96
N ALA A 170 -9.93 -15.87 2.32
CA ALA A 170 -9.89 -15.39 3.71
C ALA A 170 -10.89 -16.14 4.58
N MET A 171 -12.09 -16.37 4.07
CA MET A 171 -13.12 -17.21 4.70
C MET A 171 -12.71 -18.69 4.76
N SER A 172 -11.73 -19.14 3.96
CA SER A 172 -11.12 -20.47 4.08
C SER A 172 -9.94 -20.52 5.06
N GLY A 173 -9.70 -19.44 5.82
CA GLY A 173 -8.66 -19.40 6.85
C GLY A 173 -7.23 -19.25 6.33
N ARG A 174 -7.04 -18.97 5.03
CA ARG A 174 -5.72 -18.77 4.43
C ARG A 174 -5.17 -17.39 4.75
N ASP A 175 -3.86 -17.31 4.95
CA ASP A 175 -3.14 -16.04 4.87
C ASP A 175 -3.13 -15.56 3.40
N ILE A 176 -3.08 -14.24 3.19
CA ILE A 176 -3.20 -13.63 1.84
C ILE A 176 -2.12 -12.58 1.61
N ILE A 177 -1.60 -12.53 0.38
CA ILE A 177 -0.86 -11.40 -0.18
C ILE A 177 -1.73 -10.80 -1.29
N GLY A 178 -2.45 -9.72 -1.00
CA GLY A 178 -3.37 -9.06 -1.94
C GLY A 178 -2.73 -7.84 -2.61
N ILE A 179 -2.29 -8.02 -3.85
CA ILE A 179 -1.67 -6.97 -4.67
C ILE A 179 -2.70 -6.44 -5.65
N ALA A 180 -3.16 -5.22 -5.41
CA ALA A 180 -4.09 -4.52 -6.29
C ALA A 180 -3.93 -3.01 -6.13
N GLN A 181 -4.26 -2.24 -7.15
CA GLN A 181 -4.16 -0.78 -7.15
C GLN A 181 -4.95 -0.07 -6.03
N THR A 182 -4.69 1.21 -5.78
CA THR A 182 -5.59 2.08 -5.01
C THR A 182 -6.98 2.14 -5.67
N GLY A 183 -8.05 2.22 -4.86
CA GLY A 183 -9.43 2.27 -5.35
C GLY A 183 -10.08 0.90 -5.63
N SER A 184 -9.30 -0.16 -5.85
CA SER A 184 -9.78 -1.52 -6.17
C SER A 184 -10.67 -2.22 -5.12
N GLY A 185 -10.96 -1.60 -3.97
CA GLY A 185 -11.83 -2.18 -2.94
C GLY A 185 -11.14 -3.07 -1.90
N LYS A 186 -9.79 -3.07 -1.83
CA LYS A 186 -8.98 -3.85 -0.85
C LYS A 186 -9.49 -3.78 0.59
N THR A 187 -9.95 -2.60 1.04
CA THR A 187 -10.41 -2.39 2.42
C THR A 187 -11.57 -3.29 2.80
N LEU A 188 -12.59 -3.45 1.94
CA LEU A 188 -13.69 -4.38 2.22
C LEU A 188 -13.24 -5.84 2.09
N ALA A 189 -12.30 -6.13 1.17
CA ALA A 189 -11.74 -7.46 0.94
C ALA A 189 -11.16 -8.09 2.23
N PHE A 190 -10.57 -7.29 3.13
CA PHE A 190 -10.17 -7.76 4.46
C PHE A 190 -11.21 -7.55 5.56
N LEU A 191 -12.03 -6.48 5.52
CA LEU A 191 -12.99 -6.18 6.59
C LEU A 191 -14.14 -7.20 6.68
N LEU A 192 -14.72 -7.64 5.55
CA LEU A 192 -15.91 -8.50 5.63
C LEU A 192 -15.61 -9.93 6.13
N PRO A 193 -14.51 -10.60 5.74
CA PRO A 193 -14.12 -11.87 6.36
C PRO A 193 -13.71 -11.69 7.83
N MET A 194 -13.02 -10.59 8.17
CA MET A 194 -12.71 -10.22 9.56
C MET A 194 -13.99 -10.10 10.41
N MET A 195 -15.08 -9.55 9.85
CA MET A 195 -16.35 -9.48 10.58
C MET A 195 -16.95 -10.85 10.87
N VAL A 196 -16.95 -11.79 9.92
CA VAL A 196 -17.43 -13.15 10.21
C VAL A 196 -16.54 -13.85 11.23
N HIS A 197 -15.21 -13.68 11.11
CA HIS A 197 -14.22 -14.22 12.03
C HIS A 197 -14.38 -13.72 13.48
N ILE A 198 -14.76 -12.45 13.67
CA ILE A 198 -15.07 -11.87 14.98
C ILE A 198 -16.39 -12.42 15.54
N MET A 199 -17.43 -12.53 14.71
CA MET A 199 -18.78 -12.94 15.14
C MET A 199 -18.91 -14.43 15.50
N ASP A 200 -17.95 -15.28 15.14
CA ASP A 200 -17.89 -16.70 15.55
C ASP A 200 -17.19 -16.90 16.92
N GLN A 201 -16.61 -15.83 17.50
CA GLN A 201 -15.89 -15.88 18.79
C GLN A 201 -16.72 -15.36 19.97
N ARG A 202 -16.34 -15.77 21.19
CA ARG A 202 -16.85 -15.15 22.43
C ARG A 202 -16.49 -13.67 22.49
N PHE A 203 -17.41 -12.87 23.04
CA PHE A 203 -17.18 -11.45 23.36
C PHE A 203 -15.90 -11.25 24.19
N LEU A 204 -15.34 -10.03 24.16
CA LEU A 204 -14.21 -9.69 25.00
C LEU A 204 -14.61 -9.60 26.47
N GLU A 205 -13.83 -10.26 27.32
CA GLU A 205 -13.86 -10.03 28.76
C GLU A 205 -13.06 -8.78 29.14
N LYS A 206 -13.25 -8.33 30.39
CA LYS A 206 -12.55 -7.18 30.92
C LYS A 206 -11.03 -7.39 30.83
N ASP A 207 -10.32 -6.36 30.37
CA ASP A 207 -8.86 -6.31 30.26
C ASP A 207 -8.24 -7.22 29.18
N GLU A 208 -9.03 -7.88 28.33
CA GLU A 208 -8.54 -8.60 27.14
C GLU A 208 -8.06 -7.64 26.02
N GLY A 209 -7.20 -8.16 25.15
CA GLY A 209 -6.80 -7.50 23.91
C GLY A 209 -7.84 -7.62 22.79
N PRO A 210 -7.66 -6.92 21.65
CA PRO A 210 -8.54 -7.03 20.49
C PRO A 210 -8.56 -8.45 19.88
N ILE A 211 -9.58 -8.75 19.07
CA ILE A 211 -9.67 -9.97 18.26
C ILE A 211 -8.99 -9.77 16.89
N ALA A 212 -9.13 -8.56 16.33
CA ALA A 212 -8.51 -8.18 15.07
C ALA A 212 -7.70 -6.87 15.16
N VAL A 213 -6.53 -6.87 14.52
CA VAL A 213 -5.64 -5.70 14.45
C VAL A 213 -5.37 -5.35 12.99
N ILE A 214 -5.63 -4.10 12.61
CA ILE A 214 -5.34 -3.56 11.28
C ILE A 214 -4.25 -2.50 11.40
N LEU A 215 -3.09 -2.77 10.80
CA LEU A 215 -1.95 -1.85 10.78
C LEU A 215 -1.92 -1.08 9.47
N SER A 216 -1.80 0.24 9.57
CA SER A 216 -1.78 1.19 8.46
C SER A 216 -0.64 2.21 8.66
N PRO A 217 0.05 2.64 7.61
CA PRO A 217 1.19 3.56 7.69
C PRO A 217 0.83 4.95 8.22
N THR A 218 -0.30 5.52 7.78
CA THR A 218 -0.66 6.91 8.11
C THR A 218 -1.88 6.98 9.02
N ARG A 219 -1.97 8.10 9.74
CA ARG A 219 -3.06 8.41 10.67
C ARG A 219 -4.37 8.57 9.90
N GLU A 220 -4.27 9.22 8.75
CA GLU A 220 -5.37 9.55 7.86
C GLU A 220 -5.96 8.29 7.21
N LEU A 221 -5.12 7.33 6.81
CA LEU A 221 -5.57 6.04 6.28
C LEU A 221 -6.14 5.14 7.39
N ALA A 222 -5.50 5.08 8.56
CA ALA A 222 -6.04 4.38 9.72
C ALA A 222 -7.43 4.92 10.12
N HIS A 223 -7.65 6.23 10.02
CA HIS A 223 -8.95 6.85 10.25
C HIS A 223 -9.99 6.48 9.17
N GLN A 224 -9.61 6.42 7.89
CA GLN A 224 -10.47 5.94 6.80
C GLN A 224 -10.91 4.48 7.01
N ILE A 225 -9.96 3.59 7.31
CA ILE A 225 -10.25 2.17 7.56
C ILE A 225 -11.15 2.02 8.80
N TYR A 226 -10.95 2.82 9.85
CA TYR A 226 -11.82 2.86 11.03
C TYR A 226 -13.25 3.32 10.73
N ILE A 227 -13.42 4.35 9.88
CA ILE A 227 -14.75 4.79 9.42
C ILE A 227 -15.44 3.67 8.63
N GLU A 228 -14.70 2.99 7.75
CA GLU A 228 -15.24 1.89 6.95
C GLU A 228 -15.60 0.68 7.82
N ALA A 229 -14.71 0.29 8.73
CA ALA A 229 -14.96 -0.78 9.71
C ALA A 229 -16.23 -0.50 10.53
N LYS A 230 -16.46 0.75 10.98
CA LYS A 230 -17.68 1.12 11.72
C LYS A 230 -18.99 1.09 10.93
N LYS A 231 -18.97 0.96 9.60
CA LYS A 231 -20.19 0.66 8.84
C LYS A 231 -20.59 -0.81 8.94
N PHE A 232 -19.59 -1.69 9.04
CA PHE A 232 -19.75 -3.15 8.98
C PHE A 232 -19.55 -3.85 10.33
N SER A 233 -19.19 -3.12 11.39
CA SER A 233 -18.83 -3.70 12.69
C SER A 233 -19.98 -4.41 13.41
N MET A 234 -21.23 -4.18 13.02
CA MET A 234 -22.41 -4.74 13.69
C MET A 234 -22.33 -4.48 15.21
N ASP A 235 -22.35 -5.52 16.04
CA ASP A 235 -22.26 -5.42 17.50
C ASP A 235 -20.81 -5.34 18.04
N ALA A 236 -19.80 -5.46 17.18
CA ALA A 236 -18.39 -5.37 17.56
C ALA A 236 -17.92 -3.93 17.77
N ASN A 237 -17.13 -3.70 18.82
CA ASN A 237 -16.55 -2.40 19.13
C ASN A 237 -15.29 -2.18 18.29
N CYS A 238 -15.24 -1.04 17.61
CA CYS A 238 -14.10 -0.63 16.81
C CYS A 238 -13.46 0.64 17.39
N ALA A 239 -12.13 0.61 17.57
CA ALA A 239 -11.31 1.73 18.01
C ALA A 239 -10.20 2.07 17.00
N ALA A 240 -9.77 3.33 17.01
CA ALA A 240 -8.63 3.80 16.23
C ALA A 240 -7.57 4.44 17.13
N ILE A 241 -6.30 4.04 16.96
CA ILE A 241 -5.16 4.56 17.70
C ILE A 241 -4.00 4.95 16.79
N TYR A 242 -3.86 6.26 16.65
CA TYR A 242 -2.80 6.92 15.89
C TYR A 242 -2.40 8.22 16.59
N GLY A 243 -1.20 8.72 16.32
CA GLY A 243 -0.65 9.93 16.97
C GLY A 243 -1.27 11.25 16.48
N GLY A 244 -0.72 12.36 16.94
CA GLY A 244 -0.77 13.68 16.28
C GLY A 244 -2.08 14.49 16.29
N ALA A 245 -3.27 13.90 16.49
CA ALA A 245 -4.51 14.65 16.74
C ALA A 245 -5.62 13.78 17.34
N GLY A 246 -6.58 14.43 18.00
CA GLY A 246 -7.69 13.80 18.70
C GLY A 246 -7.46 13.73 20.21
N ASN A 247 -8.55 13.67 20.97
CA ASN A 247 -8.48 13.57 22.42
C ASN A 247 -7.85 12.23 22.83
N LYS A 248 -6.62 12.26 23.35
CA LYS A 248 -5.87 11.08 23.79
C LYS A 248 -6.64 10.25 24.82
N TRP A 249 -7.51 10.91 25.60
CA TRP A 249 -8.35 10.26 26.60
C TRP A 249 -9.43 9.37 25.96
N ASP A 250 -10.07 9.80 24.87
CA ASP A 250 -11.15 9.05 24.20
C ASP A 250 -10.63 7.80 23.49
N GLN A 251 -9.44 7.87 22.88
CA GLN A 251 -8.73 6.70 22.34
C GLN A 251 -8.50 5.64 23.44
N ILE A 252 -7.99 6.08 24.59
CA ILE A 252 -7.74 5.23 25.76
C ILE A 252 -9.05 4.68 26.35
N GLN A 253 -10.12 5.49 26.39
CA GLN A 253 -11.41 5.08 26.93
C GLN A 253 -12.11 4.04 26.03
N SER A 254 -11.96 4.17 24.71
CA SER A 254 -12.51 3.20 23.75
C SER A 254 -11.85 1.83 23.94
N ILE A 255 -10.51 1.78 24.01
CA ILE A 255 -9.77 0.54 24.29
C ILE A 255 -10.16 -0.05 25.66
N ARG A 256 -10.24 0.78 26.70
CA ARG A 256 -10.61 0.32 28.06
C ARG A 256 -12.05 -0.17 28.22
N LYS A 257 -12.93 0.07 27.24
CA LYS A 257 -14.29 -0.49 27.19
C LYS A 257 -14.35 -1.89 26.57
N GLY A 258 -13.24 -2.40 26.03
CA GLY A 258 -13.23 -3.50 25.07
C GLY A 258 -13.30 -2.94 23.64
N SER A 259 -12.57 -3.57 22.71
CA SER A 259 -12.57 -3.23 21.29
C SER A 259 -12.13 -4.45 20.50
N GLU A 260 -13.08 -5.19 19.94
CA GLU A 260 -12.82 -6.36 19.10
C GLU A 260 -11.95 -6.00 17.88
N ILE A 261 -12.11 -4.79 17.34
CA ILE A 261 -11.35 -4.26 16.20
C ILE A 261 -10.48 -3.07 16.64
N VAL A 262 -9.18 -3.15 16.39
CA VAL A 262 -8.23 -2.05 16.59
C VAL A 262 -7.53 -1.68 15.28
N VAL A 263 -7.75 -0.45 14.81
CA VAL A 263 -7.07 0.12 13.63
C VAL A 263 -5.97 1.07 14.11
N ALA A 264 -4.73 0.85 13.71
CA ALA A 264 -3.59 1.53 14.31
C ALA A 264 -2.47 1.93 13.34
N THR A 265 -1.70 2.96 13.72
CA THR A 265 -0.33 3.14 13.18
C THR A 265 0.67 2.40 14.07
N PRO A 266 1.68 1.69 13.50
CA PRO A 266 2.55 0.78 14.27
C PRO A 266 3.17 1.40 15.54
N GLY A 267 3.83 2.56 15.42
CA GLY A 267 4.46 3.24 16.56
C GLY A 267 3.49 3.59 17.70
N ARG A 268 2.21 3.87 17.40
CA ARG A 268 1.20 4.19 18.42
C ARG A 268 0.63 2.94 19.08
N LEU A 269 0.48 1.83 18.35
CA LEU A 269 0.13 0.55 18.96
C LEU A 269 1.22 0.11 19.95
N MET A 270 2.50 0.23 19.59
CA MET A 270 3.59 -0.06 20.54
C MET A 270 3.58 0.85 21.77
N GLU A 271 3.28 2.15 21.65
CA GLU A 271 3.12 3.04 22.82
C GLU A 271 2.03 2.50 23.77
N HIS A 272 0.90 2.04 23.23
CA HIS A 272 -0.21 1.50 24.02
C HIS A 272 0.09 0.12 24.64
N LEU A 273 0.94 -0.70 24.02
CA LEU A 273 1.42 -1.97 24.58
C LEU A 273 2.45 -1.75 25.69
N ARG A 274 3.50 -0.94 25.45
CA ARG A 274 4.51 -0.60 26.47
C ARG A 274 3.87 0.00 27.72
N LYS A 275 2.92 0.93 27.54
CA LYS A 275 2.21 1.61 28.64
C LYS A 275 1.03 0.80 29.20
N ARG A 276 0.89 -0.48 28.82
CA ARG A 276 -0.17 -1.43 29.25
C ARG A 276 -1.59 -0.85 29.18
N VAL A 277 -1.84 0.03 28.20
CA VAL A 277 -3.19 0.51 27.86
C VAL A 277 -3.97 -0.59 27.15
N ILE A 278 -3.28 -1.32 26.26
CA ILE A 278 -3.63 -2.66 25.83
C ILE A 278 -2.73 -3.58 26.64
N LYS A 279 -3.29 -4.52 27.43
CA LYS A 279 -2.47 -5.33 28.36
C LYS A 279 -1.65 -6.41 27.63
N ASN A 280 -2.24 -7.02 26.60
CA ASN A 280 -1.68 -8.09 25.77
C ASN A 280 -2.37 -8.12 24.39
N LEU A 281 -1.89 -8.95 23.46
CA LEU A 281 -2.56 -9.24 22.18
C LEU A 281 -2.98 -10.73 22.05
N HIS A 282 -3.24 -11.42 23.16
CA HIS A 282 -3.44 -12.88 23.15
C HIS A 282 -4.74 -13.33 22.44
N ARG A 283 -5.78 -12.47 22.44
CA ARG A 283 -7.02 -12.68 21.69
C ARG A 283 -6.88 -12.36 20.19
N VAL A 284 -5.79 -11.72 19.75
CA VAL A 284 -5.63 -11.34 18.34
C VAL A 284 -5.43 -12.58 17.49
N THR A 285 -6.41 -12.84 16.64
CA THR A 285 -6.50 -14.05 15.81
C THR A 285 -6.61 -13.72 14.33
N TYR A 286 -6.84 -12.44 13.98
CA TYR A 286 -6.87 -11.92 12.61
C TYR A 286 -6.05 -10.63 12.52
N VAL A 287 -5.12 -10.54 11.57
CA VAL A 287 -4.21 -9.39 11.41
C VAL A 287 -4.22 -8.92 9.96
N VAL A 288 -4.26 -7.60 9.77
CA VAL A 288 -4.18 -6.96 8.45
C VAL A 288 -3.01 -5.99 8.41
N LEU A 289 -2.22 -6.04 7.33
CA LEU A 289 -1.16 -5.08 7.01
C LEU A 289 -1.53 -4.36 5.70
N ASP A 290 -2.09 -3.14 5.77
CA ASP A 290 -2.52 -2.37 4.58
C ASP A 290 -1.53 -1.23 4.25
N GLU A 291 -1.36 -0.92 2.95
CA GLU A 291 -0.22 -0.14 2.42
C GLU A 291 1.13 -0.59 3.03
N ALA A 292 1.39 -1.91 3.06
CA ALA A 292 2.59 -2.49 3.69
C ALA A 292 3.91 -1.98 3.06
N ASP A 293 3.89 -1.60 1.78
CA ASP A 293 4.98 -0.94 1.07
C ASP A 293 5.31 0.45 1.65
N ARG A 294 4.28 1.26 1.96
CA ARG A 294 4.44 2.55 2.63
C ARG A 294 4.95 2.38 4.06
N MET A 295 4.50 1.34 4.79
CA MET A 295 5.04 1.08 6.14
C MET A 295 6.55 0.84 6.10
N PHE A 296 7.06 0.19 5.06
CA PHE A 296 8.50 -0.01 4.83
C PHE A 296 9.23 1.26 4.37
N GLU A 297 8.64 2.06 3.48
CA GLU A 297 9.19 3.38 3.10
C GLU A 297 9.28 4.35 4.29
N MET A 298 8.39 4.21 5.27
CA MET A 298 8.37 5.01 6.51
C MET A 298 9.22 4.41 7.64
N GLY A 299 9.94 3.31 7.40
CA GLY A 299 10.85 2.71 8.38
C GLY A 299 10.14 1.98 9.54
N PHE A 300 8.89 1.56 9.38
CA PHE A 300 8.13 0.84 10.42
C PHE A 300 8.45 -0.67 10.54
N GLU A 301 9.55 -1.16 9.96
CA GLU A 301 9.85 -2.60 9.88
C GLU A 301 10.08 -3.25 11.27
N SER A 302 10.93 -2.68 12.13
CA SER A 302 11.19 -3.23 13.47
C SER A 302 9.96 -3.17 14.38
N GLN A 303 9.15 -2.12 14.23
CA GLN A 303 7.91 -1.92 14.97
C GLN A 303 6.83 -2.92 14.52
N LEU A 304 6.73 -3.21 13.22
CA LEU A 304 5.87 -4.28 12.70
C LEU A 304 6.30 -5.64 13.26
N ARG A 305 7.59 -5.98 13.17
CA ARG A 305 8.15 -7.23 13.71
C ARG A 305 7.89 -7.36 15.22
N SER A 306 8.15 -6.30 15.99
CA SER A 306 7.87 -6.20 17.42
C SER A 306 6.40 -6.44 17.77
N ILE A 307 5.46 -5.85 17.02
CA ILE A 307 4.01 -6.04 17.25
C ILE A 307 3.59 -7.48 16.94
N LEU A 308 4.05 -8.01 15.80
CA LEU A 308 3.66 -9.33 15.31
C LEU A 308 4.24 -10.46 16.18
N GLY A 309 5.39 -10.24 16.81
CA GLY A 309 5.99 -11.09 17.85
C GLY A 309 5.35 -10.99 19.24
N GLN A 310 4.24 -10.26 19.40
CA GLN A 310 3.37 -10.32 20.59
C GLN A 310 2.03 -11.01 20.28
N ILE A 311 1.80 -11.43 19.03
CA ILE A 311 0.56 -12.05 18.56
C ILE A 311 0.82 -13.53 18.30
N ARG A 312 -0.06 -14.39 18.81
CA ARG A 312 -0.02 -15.85 18.64
C ARG A 312 0.33 -16.28 17.20
N PRO A 313 1.20 -17.31 17.02
CA PRO A 313 1.72 -17.68 15.71
C PRO A 313 0.64 -18.32 14.81
N ASP A 314 -0.38 -18.94 15.40
CA ASP A 314 -1.49 -19.60 14.72
C ASP A 314 -2.61 -18.64 14.27
N ARG A 315 -2.43 -17.31 14.40
CA ARG A 315 -3.30 -16.27 13.80
C ARG A 315 -3.55 -16.47 12.30
N GLN A 316 -4.50 -15.74 11.74
CA GLN A 316 -4.61 -15.49 10.30
C GLN A 316 -4.06 -14.09 9.97
N THR A 317 -3.30 -13.96 8.89
CA THR A 317 -2.63 -12.70 8.50
C THR A 317 -2.86 -12.37 7.02
N LEU A 318 -3.33 -11.16 6.73
CA LEU A 318 -3.56 -10.66 5.37
C LEU A 318 -2.74 -9.40 5.11
N LEU A 319 -1.84 -9.47 4.12
CA LEU A 319 -1.01 -8.35 3.68
C LEU A 319 -1.60 -7.79 2.39
N PHE A 320 -1.90 -6.49 2.37
CA PHE A 320 -2.40 -5.77 1.20
C PHE A 320 -1.47 -4.61 0.82
N SER A 321 -1.24 -4.44 -0.49
CA SER A 321 -0.41 -3.37 -1.04
C SER A 321 -0.79 -3.05 -2.50
N ALA A 322 -0.25 -1.96 -3.03
CA ALA A 322 -0.24 -1.69 -4.47
C ALA A 322 1.00 -2.26 -5.17
N THR A 323 2.07 -2.56 -4.42
CA THR A 323 3.37 -2.98 -4.96
C THR A 323 3.89 -4.24 -4.25
N PHE A 324 4.83 -4.98 -4.86
CA PHE A 324 5.41 -6.17 -4.25
C PHE A 324 6.93 -6.28 -4.50
N ARG A 325 7.64 -5.23 -4.10
CA ARG A 325 9.11 -5.15 -4.09
C ARG A 325 9.71 -6.14 -3.06
N ARG A 326 10.95 -6.61 -3.31
CA ARG A 326 11.68 -7.61 -2.50
C ARG A 326 11.65 -7.43 -0.97
N ARG A 327 11.65 -6.19 -0.44
CA ARG A 327 11.54 -5.96 1.02
C ARG A 327 10.18 -6.38 1.61
N ILE A 328 9.10 -6.18 0.84
CA ILE A 328 7.74 -6.59 1.22
C ILE A 328 7.62 -8.12 1.11
N GLU A 329 8.27 -8.70 0.10
CA GLU A 329 8.36 -10.16 -0.06
C GLU A 329 9.11 -10.81 1.13
N MET A 330 10.18 -10.19 1.63
CA MET A 330 10.86 -10.62 2.85
C MET A 330 9.91 -10.58 4.06
N LEU A 331 9.26 -9.43 4.33
CA LEU A 331 8.24 -9.34 5.38
C LEU A 331 7.17 -10.44 5.23
N ALA A 332 6.64 -10.64 4.02
CA ALA A 332 5.59 -11.62 3.75
C ALA A 332 6.02 -13.05 4.07
N ARG A 333 7.30 -13.40 3.89
CA ARG A 333 7.86 -14.70 4.29
C ARG A 333 8.00 -14.83 5.81
N ASP A 334 8.30 -13.73 6.50
CA ASP A 334 8.56 -13.70 7.94
C ASP A 334 7.28 -13.65 8.78
N VAL A 335 6.15 -13.18 8.23
CA VAL A 335 4.92 -12.89 9.02
C VAL A 335 3.68 -13.68 8.63
N LEU A 336 3.69 -14.39 7.48
CA LEU A 336 2.54 -15.12 6.93
C LEU A 336 2.78 -16.64 6.88
N THR A 337 1.75 -17.44 7.18
CA THR A 337 1.82 -18.91 7.13
C THR A 337 1.06 -19.47 5.93
N ASN A 338 1.78 -20.09 5.00
CA ASN A 338 1.26 -20.60 3.72
C ASN A 338 0.32 -19.61 2.98
N PRO A 339 0.77 -18.37 2.71
CA PRO A 339 -0.08 -17.36 2.08
C PRO A 339 -0.41 -17.69 0.62
N VAL A 340 -1.62 -17.36 0.21
CA VAL A 340 -2.02 -17.31 -1.21
C VAL A 340 -1.80 -15.90 -1.73
N LYS A 341 -1.12 -15.75 -2.87
CA LYS A 341 -0.85 -14.44 -3.46
C LYS A 341 -1.83 -14.15 -4.59
N ILE A 342 -2.58 -13.07 -4.45
CA ILE A 342 -3.58 -12.59 -5.40
C ILE A 342 -3.03 -11.32 -6.04
N ILE A 343 -3.01 -11.28 -7.37
CA ILE A 343 -2.57 -10.11 -8.16
C ILE A 343 -3.74 -9.71 -9.06
N VAL A 344 -4.18 -8.45 -8.98
CA VAL A 344 -5.26 -7.91 -9.83
C VAL A 344 -4.67 -6.81 -10.71
N GLY A 345 -4.80 -6.97 -12.03
CA GLY A 345 -4.00 -6.24 -13.01
C GLY A 345 -2.52 -6.66 -12.96
N THR A 346 -1.66 -5.86 -13.59
CA THR A 346 -0.21 -6.02 -13.52
C THR A 346 0.34 -5.26 -12.32
N VAL A 347 1.31 -5.86 -11.61
CA VAL A 347 1.97 -5.21 -10.46
C VAL A 347 2.61 -3.88 -10.91
N GLY A 348 2.20 -2.77 -10.29
CA GLY A 348 2.71 -1.44 -10.62
C GLY A 348 2.05 -0.72 -11.80
N GLN A 349 0.98 -1.25 -12.39
CA GLN A 349 0.12 -0.49 -13.32
C GLN A 349 -0.60 0.68 -12.62
N ALA A 350 -1.00 1.67 -13.42
CA ALA A 350 -1.97 2.68 -13.03
C ALA A 350 -3.41 2.18 -13.29
N ASN A 351 -4.41 2.86 -12.72
CA ASN A 351 -5.81 2.55 -13.04
C ASN A 351 -6.12 2.95 -14.49
N ASP A 352 -6.69 2.02 -15.25
CA ASP A 352 -7.03 2.22 -16.66
C ASP A 352 -8.11 3.33 -16.84
N GLU A 353 -8.89 3.61 -15.79
CA GLU A 353 -9.81 4.77 -15.71
C GLU A 353 -9.10 6.14 -15.60
N ILE A 354 -7.77 6.17 -15.42
CA ILE A 354 -6.94 7.38 -15.38
C ILE A 354 -6.25 7.56 -16.73
N LYS A 355 -6.71 8.53 -17.51
CA LYS A 355 -6.04 8.93 -18.76
C LYS A 355 -4.73 9.65 -18.46
N GLN A 356 -3.60 9.03 -18.78
CA GLN A 356 -2.26 9.61 -18.63
C GLN A 356 -1.87 10.45 -19.86
N MET A 357 -1.18 11.58 -19.63
CA MET A 357 -0.75 12.53 -20.65
C MET A 357 0.70 12.98 -20.39
N ALA A 358 1.62 12.64 -21.30
CA ALA A 358 3.02 13.08 -21.21
C ALA A 358 3.19 14.48 -21.81
N VAL A 359 3.63 15.44 -20.99
CA VAL A 359 3.82 16.85 -21.39
C VAL A 359 5.31 17.17 -21.37
N VAL A 360 5.98 16.93 -22.48
CA VAL A 360 7.40 17.26 -22.66
C VAL A 360 7.54 18.74 -23.01
N LEU A 361 8.28 19.49 -22.20
CA LEU A 361 8.57 20.91 -22.36
C LEU A 361 10.10 21.15 -22.39
N PRO A 362 10.60 22.15 -23.14
CA PRO A 362 12.03 22.30 -23.37
C PRO A 362 12.82 22.73 -22.12
N THR A 363 12.20 23.46 -21.19
CA THR A 363 12.88 24.03 -20.01
C THR A 363 11.99 24.00 -18.76
N LYS A 364 12.53 24.36 -17.58
CA LYS A 364 11.74 24.44 -16.33
C LYS A 364 10.78 25.63 -16.32
N GLU A 365 11.17 26.73 -16.98
CA GLU A 365 10.42 27.99 -17.05
C GLU A 365 9.17 27.82 -17.92
N ALA A 366 9.27 27.01 -18.99
CA ALA A 366 8.14 26.64 -19.83
C ALA A 366 7.00 25.94 -19.06
N LYS A 367 7.28 25.27 -17.92
CA LYS A 367 6.27 24.61 -17.09
C LYS A 367 5.22 25.59 -16.56
N TRP A 368 5.62 26.80 -16.19
CA TRP A 368 4.71 27.83 -15.66
C TRP A 368 3.75 28.31 -16.76
N ASN A 369 4.28 28.63 -17.94
CA ASN A 369 3.49 29.08 -19.09
C ASN A 369 2.50 27.99 -19.56
N TRP A 370 2.93 26.73 -19.58
CA TRP A 370 2.03 25.60 -19.87
C TRP A 370 0.92 25.47 -18.81
N LEU A 371 1.26 25.59 -17.52
CA LEU A 371 0.28 25.50 -16.44
C LEU A 371 -0.75 26.63 -16.54
N LEU A 372 -0.33 27.89 -16.70
CA LEU A 372 -1.24 29.03 -16.86
C LEU A 372 -2.19 28.88 -18.04
N HIS A 373 -1.69 28.43 -19.20
CA HIS A 373 -2.53 28.18 -20.38
C HIS A 373 -3.53 27.04 -20.16
N THR A 374 -3.18 26.04 -19.36
CA THR A 374 -3.98 24.81 -19.19
C THR A 374 -4.94 24.90 -17.98
N LEU A 375 -4.63 25.73 -16.99
CA LEU A 375 -5.41 25.94 -15.77
C LEU A 375 -6.92 26.16 -15.98
N PRO A 376 -7.39 27.13 -16.80
CA PRO A 376 -8.82 27.42 -16.89
C PRO A 376 -9.64 26.18 -17.25
N LYS A 377 -9.16 25.41 -18.24
CA LYS A 377 -9.76 24.12 -18.62
C LYS A 377 -9.73 23.10 -17.48
N LEU A 378 -8.59 22.96 -16.78
CA LEU A 378 -8.47 21.95 -15.72
C LEU A 378 -9.38 22.24 -14.52
N THR A 379 -9.62 23.53 -14.22
CA THR A 379 -10.52 23.99 -13.15
C THR A 379 -12.00 23.98 -13.56
N GLU A 380 -12.30 24.18 -14.85
CA GLU A 380 -13.65 24.01 -15.42
C GLU A 380 -14.06 22.52 -15.42
N GLU A 381 -13.13 21.61 -15.76
CA GLU A 381 -13.35 20.17 -15.69
C GLU A 381 -13.58 19.67 -14.25
N GLY A 382 -13.00 20.34 -13.23
CA GLY A 382 -13.26 20.05 -11.81
C GLY A 382 -12.09 20.36 -10.88
N LYS A 383 -12.03 19.67 -9.72
CA LYS A 383 -10.96 19.87 -8.74
C LYS A 383 -9.61 19.36 -9.27
N LEU A 384 -8.56 20.15 -9.07
CA LEU A 384 -7.20 19.95 -9.57
C LEU A 384 -6.19 19.72 -8.43
N LEU A 385 -5.40 18.66 -8.51
CA LEU A 385 -4.30 18.36 -7.59
C LEU A 385 -2.95 18.46 -8.32
N ILE A 386 -2.09 19.40 -7.90
CA ILE A 386 -0.77 19.64 -8.48
C ILE A 386 0.31 19.08 -7.55
N PHE A 387 1.20 18.23 -8.06
CA PHE A 387 2.33 17.65 -7.32
C PHE A 387 3.67 18.29 -7.68
N ILE A 388 4.42 18.67 -6.64
CA ILE A 388 5.80 19.18 -6.66
C ILE A 388 6.67 18.36 -5.68
N GLY A 389 7.97 18.24 -5.92
CA GLY A 389 8.88 17.42 -5.11
C GLY A 389 9.32 18.06 -3.78
N SER A 390 9.32 19.40 -3.70
CA SER A 390 9.83 20.18 -2.56
C SER A 390 8.77 21.06 -1.90
N LYS A 391 9.00 21.47 -0.64
CA LYS A 391 8.05 22.31 0.12
C LYS A 391 8.11 23.77 -0.25
N ALA A 392 9.34 24.30 -0.34
CA ALA A 392 9.60 25.62 -0.92
C ALA A 392 8.96 25.75 -2.32
N GLY A 393 9.06 24.72 -3.18
CA GLY A 393 8.42 24.74 -4.49
C GLY A 393 6.87 24.70 -4.44
N VAL A 394 6.27 23.99 -3.48
CA VAL A 394 4.82 23.98 -3.28
C VAL A 394 4.30 25.35 -2.84
N ASP A 395 4.95 25.97 -1.86
CA ASP A 395 4.55 27.32 -1.41
C ASP A 395 4.89 28.39 -2.45
N GLN A 396 6.02 28.27 -3.17
CA GLN A 396 6.34 29.18 -4.28
C GLN A 396 5.28 29.10 -5.38
N LEU A 397 4.84 27.90 -5.77
CA LEU A 397 3.78 27.78 -6.78
C LEU A 397 2.43 28.28 -6.24
N ALA A 398 2.06 27.94 -5.00
CA ALA A 398 0.81 28.40 -4.41
C ALA A 398 0.76 29.93 -4.25
N ALA A 399 1.86 30.56 -3.82
CA ALA A 399 1.99 32.01 -3.77
C ALA A 399 1.93 32.64 -5.17
N SER A 400 2.55 32.00 -6.18
CA SER A 400 2.53 32.48 -7.57
C SER A 400 1.14 32.39 -8.20
N LEU A 401 0.35 31.35 -7.87
CA LEU A 401 -1.04 31.19 -8.31
C LEU A 401 -1.98 32.18 -7.61
N ASN A 402 -1.92 32.28 -6.28
CA ASN A 402 -2.73 33.25 -5.53
C ASN A 402 -2.34 34.71 -5.81
N GLY A 403 -1.10 34.95 -6.27
CA GLY A 403 -0.63 36.24 -6.77
C GLY A 403 -1.29 36.72 -8.07
N LEU A 404 -2.04 35.85 -8.75
CA LEU A 404 -2.91 36.22 -9.89
C LEU A 404 -4.29 36.75 -9.45
N GLY A 405 -4.50 36.89 -8.14
CA GLY A 405 -5.80 37.21 -7.54
C GLY A 405 -6.73 36.00 -7.45
N ASP A 406 -7.99 36.24 -7.06
CA ASP A 406 -9.01 35.19 -6.81
C ASP A 406 -9.51 34.46 -8.09
N VAL A 407 -8.76 34.51 -9.19
CA VAL A 407 -9.05 33.76 -10.43
C VAL A 407 -8.77 32.27 -10.26
N TYR A 408 -7.70 31.92 -9.55
CA TYR A 408 -7.25 30.53 -9.35
C TYR A 408 -6.97 30.23 -7.86
N PRO A 409 -7.96 30.38 -6.96
CA PRO A 409 -7.74 30.30 -5.52
C PRO A 409 -7.27 28.90 -5.10
N CYS A 410 -6.05 28.82 -4.57
CA CYS A 410 -5.37 27.58 -4.25
C CYS A 410 -4.90 27.50 -2.80
N VAL A 411 -4.67 26.27 -2.33
CA VAL A 411 -4.13 25.95 -1.00
C VAL A 411 -2.92 25.02 -1.12
N SER A 412 -1.91 25.20 -0.26
CA SER A 412 -0.72 24.35 -0.21
C SER A 412 -0.79 23.26 0.87
N LEU A 413 -0.21 22.08 0.60
CA LEU A 413 -0.21 20.94 1.52
C LEU A 413 1.11 20.14 1.50
N HIS A 414 1.83 20.21 2.62
CA HIS A 414 3.11 19.55 2.86
C HIS A 414 3.33 19.29 4.37
N GLY A 415 4.53 18.84 4.77
CA GLY A 415 4.81 18.44 6.15
C GLY A 415 4.77 19.61 7.13
N ASP A 416 5.48 20.67 6.77
CA ASP A 416 5.71 21.95 7.48
C ASP A 416 4.40 22.70 7.83
N LYS A 417 3.31 22.40 7.11
CA LYS A 417 1.99 22.96 7.43
C LYS A 417 1.51 22.37 8.75
N SER A 418 1.09 23.23 9.69
CA SER A 418 0.60 22.76 10.98
C SER A 418 -0.60 21.83 10.80
N GLN A 419 -0.90 21.02 11.81
CA GLN A 419 -2.08 20.13 11.77
C GLN A 419 -3.39 20.91 11.57
N PHE A 420 -3.45 22.17 11.99
CA PHE A 420 -4.56 23.09 11.72
C PHE A 420 -4.62 23.50 10.24
N ASP A 421 -3.50 23.93 9.66
CA ASP A 421 -3.42 24.37 8.26
C ASP A 421 -3.67 23.20 7.29
N ARG A 422 -3.14 22.01 7.60
CA ARG A 422 -3.42 20.76 6.87
C ARG A 422 -4.92 20.46 6.87
N ALA A 423 -5.60 20.65 8.01
CA ALA A 423 -7.05 20.46 8.12
C ALA A 423 -7.85 21.54 7.38
N ASP A 424 -7.45 22.82 7.43
CA ASP A 424 -8.13 23.88 6.68
C ASP A 424 -7.95 23.76 5.16
N ALA A 425 -6.73 23.48 4.69
CA ALA A 425 -6.45 23.27 3.27
C ALA A 425 -7.31 22.12 2.71
N LEU A 426 -7.35 20.97 3.40
CA LEU A 426 -8.21 19.85 3.03
C LEU A 426 -9.70 20.20 3.10
N ARG A 427 -10.14 20.98 4.10
CA ARG A 427 -11.53 21.47 4.22
C ARG A 427 -11.93 22.39 3.07
N ARG A 428 -11.09 23.36 2.71
CA ARG A 428 -11.31 24.32 1.62
C ARG A 428 -11.32 23.63 0.25
N PHE A 429 -10.43 22.67 0.05
CA PHE A 429 -10.40 21.87 -1.18
C PHE A 429 -11.63 20.94 -1.29
N LYS A 430 -11.98 20.19 -0.23
CA LYS A 430 -13.15 19.31 -0.23
C LYS A 430 -14.45 20.08 -0.49
N SER A 431 -14.60 21.26 0.12
CA SER A 431 -15.77 22.15 -0.07
C SER A 431 -15.75 22.96 -1.38
N GLY A 432 -14.75 22.80 -2.25
CA GLY A 432 -14.66 23.52 -3.53
C GLY A 432 -14.29 25.00 -3.44
N LYS A 433 -14.15 25.56 -2.22
CA LYS A 433 -13.74 26.97 -2.00
C LYS A 433 -12.36 27.30 -2.57
N CYS A 434 -11.50 26.31 -2.71
CA CYS A 434 -10.25 26.39 -3.45
C CYS A 434 -10.19 25.15 -4.35
N PRO A 435 -10.49 25.24 -5.66
CA PRO A 435 -10.51 24.07 -6.55
C PRO A 435 -9.12 23.52 -6.87
N ILE A 436 -8.05 24.22 -6.48
CA ILE A 436 -6.66 23.82 -6.70
C ILE A 436 -5.99 23.50 -5.35
N LEU A 437 -5.39 22.31 -5.26
CA LEU A 437 -4.53 21.89 -4.16
C LEU A 437 -3.10 21.69 -4.70
N VAL A 438 -2.15 22.47 -4.20
CA VAL A 438 -0.73 22.35 -4.54
C VAL A 438 -0.05 21.55 -3.43
N ALA A 439 0.53 20.40 -3.76
CA ALA A 439 0.95 19.43 -2.77
C ALA A 439 2.19 18.64 -3.16
N THR A 440 2.57 17.77 -2.24
CA THR A 440 3.75 16.89 -2.30
C THR A 440 3.32 15.44 -2.10
N ASP A 441 4.27 14.51 -2.04
CA ASP A 441 4.01 13.07 -1.78
C ASP A 441 3.33 12.75 -0.43
N VAL A 442 3.06 13.77 0.41
CA VAL A 442 2.09 13.71 1.51
C VAL A 442 0.67 13.45 0.98
N ALA A 443 0.26 14.13 -0.10
CA ALA A 443 -1.07 13.97 -0.72
C ALA A 443 -1.19 12.72 -1.62
N ALA A 444 -0.07 12.06 -1.95
CA ALA A 444 -0.06 10.94 -2.90
C ALA A 444 -0.62 9.62 -2.33
N ARG A 445 -0.56 9.39 -1.01
CA ARG A 445 -1.05 8.16 -0.36
C ARG A 445 -1.81 8.47 0.93
N GLY A 446 -2.65 7.54 1.38
CA GLY A 446 -3.39 7.62 2.65
C GLY A 446 -4.35 8.80 2.90
N LEU A 447 -4.45 9.82 2.03
CA LEU A 447 -5.42 10.92 2.17
C LEU A 447 -6.69 10.71 1.32
N ASP A 448 -7.86 10.72 1.98
CA ASP A 448 -9.18 10.76 1.34
C ASP A 448 -9.40 12.12 0.68
N ILE A 449 -8.96 12.25 -0.57
CA ILE A 449 -9.21 13.41 -1.42
C ILE A 449 -10.14 12.92 -2.53
N LYS A 450 -11.46 13.11 -2.34
CA LYS A 450 -12.48 12.75 -3.32
C LYS A 450 -12.65 13.84 -4.38
N ASP A 451 -13.28 13.48 -5.48
CA ASP A 451 -13.73 14.36 -6.57
C ASP A 451 -12.60 15.15 -7.28
N VAL A 452 -11.36 14.65 -7.22
CA VAL A 452 -10.25 15.16 -8.05
C VAL A 452 -10.47 14.71 -9.49
N LYS A 453 -10.74 15.64 -10.41
CA LYS A 453 -10.89 15.34 -11.84
C LYS A 453 -9.55 15.30 -12.57
N ASN A 454 -8.62 16.16 -12.14
CA ASN A 454 -7.34 16.37 -12.80
C ASN A 454 -6.17 16.27 -11.80
N VAL A 455 -5.12 15.55 -12.19
CA VAL A 455 -3.82 15.50 -11.48
C VAL A 455 -2.75 16.07 -12.40
N VAL A 456 -1.85 16.89 -11.87
CA VAL A 456 -0.69 17.44 -12.60
C VAL A 456 0.59 17.16 -11.82
N ASN A 457 1.42 16.25 -12.31
CA ASN A 457 2.81 16.10 -11.84
C ASN A 457 3.66 17.22 -12.45
N TYR A 458 3.70 18.38 -11.80
CA TYR A 458 4.46 19.55 -12.25
C TYR A 458 5.96 19.31 -12.13
N GLU A 459 6.38 18.56 -11.10
CA GLU A 459 7.68 17.87 -11.05
C GLU A 459 7.43 16.36 -10.99
N VAL A 460 8.31 15.56 -11.59
CA VAL A 460 8.20 14.09 -11.62
C VAL A 460 8.22 13.48 -10.22
N ALA A 461 7.80 12.22 -10.12
CA ALA A 461 7.91 11.47 -8.86
C ALA A 461 9.33 10.91 -8.69
N LYS A 462 9.75 10.66 -7.44
CA LYS A 462 11.05 10.02 -7.14
C LYS A 462 11.21 8.60 -7.71
N ASN A 463 10.11 7.95 -8.07
CA ASN A 463 10.05 6.64 -8.74
C ASN A 463 8.63 6.41 -9.31
N ILE A 464 8.49 5.40 -10.17
CA ILE A 464 7.22 5.12 -10.87
C ILE A 464 6.08 4.71 -9.92
N ASP A 465 6.37 3.96 -8.85
CA ASP A 465 5.33 3.58 -7.87
C ASP A 465 4.74 4.81 -7.15
N THR A 466 5.57 5.80 -6.80
CA THR A 466 5.08 7.07 -6.25
C THR A 466 4.27 7.87 -7.29
N HIS A 467 4.62 7.80 -8.57
CA HIS A 467 3.80 8.39 -9.65
C HIS A 467 2.42 7.73 -9.76
N VAL A 468 2.35 6.40 -9.82
CA VAL A 468 1.08 5.62 -9.81
C VAL A 468 0.18 6.06 -8.65
N HIS A 469 0.75 6.24 -7.47
CA HIS A 469 0.03 6.71 -6.29
C HIS A 469 -0.45 8.18 -6.39
N ARG A 470 0.35 9.09 -6.96
CA ARG A 470 -0.05 10.48 -7.23
C ARG A 470 -1.25 10.53 -8.18
N ILE A 471 -1.18 9.80 -9.30
CA ILE A 471 -2.24 9.82 -10.30
C ILE A 471 -3.50 9.09 -9.81
N GLY A 472 -3.35 8.04 -8.97
CA GLY A 472 -4.43 7.37 -8.24
C GLY A 472 -5.19 8.22 -7.20
N ARG A 473 -5.02 9.55 -7.21
CA ARG A 473 -5.94 10.51 -6.58
C ARG A 473 -7.12 10.89 -7.48
N THR A 474 -6.98 10.81 -8.81
CA THR A 474 -8.09 10.84 -9.77
C THR A 474 -8.41 9.44 -10.29
N GLY A 475 -9.39 9.30 -11.20
CA GLY A 475 -9.85 8.01 -11.75
C GLY A 475 -10.25 7.04 -10.63
N ARG A 476 -11.32 7.42 -9.91
CA ARG A 476 -11.94 6.65 -8.84
C ARG A 476 -13.43 6.57 -9.11
N MET A 477 -14.04 5.42 -8.83
CA MET A 477 -15.48 5.26 -8.90
C MET A 477 -16.19 6.29 -8.00
N GLY A 478 -17.09 7.08 -8.60
CA GLY A 478 -17.97 8.00 -7.89
C GLY A 478 -19.23 7.30 -7.38
N VAL A 479 -20.10 8.07 -6.70
CA VAL A 479 -21.42 7.56 -6.27
C VAL A 479 -22.33 7.34 -7.48
N ASP A 480 -22.19 8.19 -8.51
CA ASP A 480 -23.00 8.18 -9.74
C ASP A 480 -22.26 7.52 -10.92
N GLY A 481 -21.32 6.61 -10.64
CA GLY A 481 -20.54 5.86 -11.64
C GLY A 481 -19.13 6.40 -11.93
N VAL A 482 -18.55 5.97 -13.06
CA VAL A 482 -17.16 6.25 -13.42
C VAL A 482 -17.03 7.62 -14.11
N SER A 483 -16.42 8.58 -13.42
CA SER A 483 -15.97 9.84 -14.04
C SER A 483 -14.47 9.72 -14.34
N PRO A 484 -14.05 9.40 -15.59
CA PRO A 484 -12.65 9.12 -15.89
C PRO A 484 -11.76 10.33 -15.59
N GLY A 485 -10.64 10.07 -14.94
CA GLY A 485 -9.68 11.10 -14.52
C GLY A 485 -8.66 11.41 -15.62
N THR A 486 -8.02 12.58 -15.56
CA THR A 486 -6.82 12.84 -16.39
C THR A 486 -5.62 13.20 -15.52
N ALA A 487 -4.47 12.59 -15.82
CA ALA A 487 -3.21 12.81 -15.15
C ALA A 487 -2.15 13.31 -16.14
N TYR A 488 -1.71 14.55 -15.97
CA TYR A 488 -0.68 15.19 -16.79
C TYR A 488 0.68 15.08 -16.08
N THR A 489 1.72 14.70 -16.81
CA THR A 489 3.08 14.59 -16.26
C THR A 489 4.04 15.47 -17.04
N VAL A 490 4.59 16.49 -16.36
CA VAL A 490 5.36 17.56 -16.98
C VAL A 490 6.85 17.23 -16.96
N LEU A 491 7.35 16.76 -18.10
CA LEU A 491 8.72 16.33 -18.34
C LEU A 491 9.56 17.45 -18.96
N THR A 492 10.86 17.41 -18.69
CA THR A 492 11.92 18.16 -19.36
C THR A 492 13.01 17.20 -19.85
N PRO A 493 13.98 17.64 -20.68
CA PRO A 493 15.10 16.79 -21.09
C PRO A 493 15.94 16.21 -19.93
N LYS A 494 15.85 16.78 -18.72
CA LYS A 494 16.52 16.25 -17.52
C LYS A 494 15.80 15.05 -16.89
N ASP A 495 14.54 14.82 -17.24
CA ASP A 495 13.68 13.78 -16.64
C ASP A 495 13.71 12.46 -17.44
N TYR A 496 14.75 12.21 -18.26
CA TYR A 496 14.79 11.12 -19.25
C TYR A 496 14.66 9.71 -18.64
N GLU A 497 15.30 9.44 -17.50
CA GLU A 497 15.21 8.15 -16.79
C GLU A 497 13.77 7.88 -16.33
N PHE A 498 13.12 8.92 -15.78
CA PHE A 498 11.72 8.84 -15.39
C PHE A 498 10.80 8.71 -16.62
N ALA A 499 11.12 9.36 -17.74
CA ALA A 499 10.36 9.24 -18.98
C ALA A 499 10.35 7.79 -19.51
N GLY A 500 11.48 7.08 -19.46
CA GLY A 500 11.54 5.65 -19.80
C GLY A 500 10.66 4.79 -18.88
N HIS A 501 10.65 5.04 -17.58
CA HIS A 501 9.74 4.35 -16.65
C HIS A 501 8.26 4.72 -16.88
N LEU A 502 7.96 5.96 -17.28
CA LEU A 502 6.60 6.42 -17.56
C LEU A 502 6.04 5.80 -18.84
N VAL A 503 6.83 5.71 -19.92
CA VAL A 503 6.43 5.05 -21.17
C VAL A 503 6.06 3.59 -20.90
N ASN A 504 6.95 2.84 -20.25
CA ASN A 504 6.68 1.45 -19.84
C ASN A 504 5.40 1.31 -19.00
N ASN A 505 5.08 2.27 -18.12
CA ASN A 505 3.85 2.26 -17.33
C ASN A 505 2.58 2.57 -18.16
N MET A 506 2.68 3.53 -19.09
CA MET A 506 1.58 3.86 -20.00
C MET A 506 1.28 2.71 -20.97
N ASP A 507 2.31 2.11 -21.57
CA ASP A 507 2.18 0.96 -22.47
C ASP A 507 1.56 -0.24 -21.75
N LEU A 508 2.00 -0.52 -20.50
CA LEU A 508 1.38 -1.56 -19.66
C LEU A 508 -0.11 -1.31 -19.42
N SER A 509 -0.54 -0.09 -19.12
CA SER A 509 -1.97 0.26 -18.98
C SER A 509 -2.69 0.48 -20.33
N ASN A 510 -2.14 -0.01 -21.45
CA ASN A 510 -2.68 0.14 -22.81
C ASN A 510 -2.96 1.61 -23.24
N GLN A 511 -2.23 2.58 -22.67
CA GLN A 511 -2.50 3.99 -22.89
C GLN A 511 -1.61 4.56 -23.99
N PRO A 512 -2.17 5.24 -25.01
CA PRO A 512 -1.37 5.79 -26.09
C PRO A 512 -0.42 6.86 -25.55
N VAL A 513 0.88 6.70 -25.79
CA VAL A 513 1.95 7.65 -25.41
C VAL A 513 1.80 8.95 -26.21
N ARG A 514 0.91 9.82 -25.74
CA ARG A 514 0.58 11.10 -26.38
C ARG A 514 1.43 12.23 -25.81
N PHE A 515 2.56 12.49 -26.46
CA PHE A 515 3.34 13.71 -26.23
C PHE A 515 2.52 14.94 -26.62
N ALA A 516 2.27 15.83 -25.64
CA ALA A 516 1.44 17.02 -25.84
C ALA A 516 2.10 18.12 -26.70
N CYS A 517 3.35 17.96 -27.11
CA CYS A 517 4.12 18.95 -27.89
C CYS A 517 4.55 18.35 -29.24
N LYS A 518 4.05 18.90 -30.36
CA LYS A 518 4.29 18.40 -31.73
C LYS A 518 5.75 18.49 -32.21
N THR A 519 6.60 19.25 -31.53
CA THR A 519 8.01 19.48 -31.89
C THR A 519 9.00 18.72 -30.99
N CYS A 520 8.54 18.05 -29.94
CA CYS A 520 9.39 17.28 -29.02
C CYS A 520 9.25 15.78 -29.26
N THR A 521 9.62 15.33 -30.46
CA THR A 521 10.01 13.93 -30.66
C THR A 521 11.32 13.71 -29.92
N LEU A 522 11.24 13.33 -28.64
CA LEU A 522 12.37 12.70 -27.96
C LEU A 522 12.68 11.41 -28.74
N HIS A 523 13.89 11.31 -29.28
CA HIS A 523 14.44 10.03 -29.69
C HIS A 523 14.80 9.25 -28.42
N LEU A 524 13.79 8.53 -27.92
CA LEU A 524 13.92 7.40 -26.99
C LEU A 524 14.17 6.12 -27.82
#